data_AF-A0A7S7TK58-F1
#
_entry.id   AF-A0A7S7TK58-F1
#
_cell.length_a   1.000
_cell.length_b   1.000
_cell.length_c   1.000
_cell.angle_alpha   90.00
_cell.angle_beta   90.00
_cell.angle_gamma   90.00
#
_symmetry.space_group_name_H-M   'P 1'
#
loop_
_entity.id
_entity.type
_entity.pdbx_description
1 polymer ?
#
loop_
_entity_poly.entity_id
_entity_poly.type
_entity_poly.pdbx_seq_one_letter_code
_entity_poly.pdbx_strand_id
1 'polypeptide(L)'
;MSKKRSGSKPAIASACYIVQIDDWDWSYSFGVNEDRYDKRPYSDYRHMVVLGKVLLPTKLKRKAEAVELTFMPDTGPSYSDQKEERRPLSVGYVDVRDGRVTGGFTMAIDALDLVMRMLLAARFKYLILDGEAMRYRKARIRHYRFETKVNLEEYPDD
;
A
#
# COMPACT_ATOMS: atom_id res chain seq x y z
N MET A 1 20.15 -1.19 45.07
CA MET A 1 19.28 -1.76 44.02
C MET A 1 19.07 -0.71 42.94
N SER A 2 19.64 -0.91 41.74
CA SER A 2 19.57 0.06 40.64
C SER A 2 18.22 -0.03 39.93
N LYS A 3 17.49 1.09 39.86
CA LYS A 3 16.25 1.22 39.07
C LYS A 3 16.59 1.10 37.59
N LYS A 4 16.24 -0.04 36.97
CA LYS A 4 16.25 -0.23 35.51
C LYS A 4 15.33 0.84 34.88
N ARG A 5 15.92 1.84 34.24
CA ARG A 5 15.22 2.78 33.37
C ARG A 5 14.63 1.98 32.20
N SER A 6 13.31 1.88 32.17
CA SER A 6 12.54 1.39 31.03
C SER A 6 12.86 2.28 29.83
N GLY A 7 13.73 1.80 28.93
CA GLY A 7 14.01 2.48 27.66
C GLY A 7 12.75 2.50 26.82
N SER A 8 12.15 3.69 26.69
CA SER A 8 11.09 3.93 25.70
C SER A 8 11.63 3.54 24.32
N LYS A 9 10.94 2.64 23.61
CA LYS A 9 11.27 2.37 22.20
C LYS A 9 11.13 3.69 21.44
N PRO A 10 12.13 4.10 20.63
CA PRO A 10 12.04 5.34 19.87
C PRO A 10 10.77 5.31 19.01
N ALA A 11 10.02 6.41 19.02
CA ALA A 11 8.86 6.56 18.16
C ALA A 11 9.28 6.30 16.71
N ILE A 12 8.57 5.41 16.03
CA ILE A 12 8.81 5.16 14.61
C ILE A 12 8.42 6.44 13.88
N ALA A 13 9.39 7.10 13.23
CA ALA A 13 9.14 8.29 12.43
C ALA A 13 8.09 7.95 11.35
N SER A 14 7.05 8.77 11.26
CA SER A 14 6.04 8.69 10.21
C SER A 14 6.49 9.47 8.99
N ALA A 15 6.10 9.03 7.80
CA ALA A 15 6.32 9.73 6.54
C ALA A 15 5.12 9.57 5.61
N CYS A 16 4.98 10.51 4.68
CA CYS A 16 3.99 10.47 3.61
C CYS A 16 4.70 10.27 2.26
N TYR A 17 4.18 9.36 1.43
CA TYR A 17 4.65 9.15 0.07
C TYR A 17 3.51 9.47 -0.89
N ILE A 18 3.76 10.37 -1.83
CA ILE A 18 2.77 10.77 -2.83
C ILE A 18 3.25 10.28 -4.18
N VAL A 19 2.40 9.51 -4.85
CA VAL A 19 2.63 8.97 -6.18
C VAL A 19 1.64 9.61 -7.14
N GLN A 20 2.13 10.15 -8.24
CA GLN A 20 1.30 10.49 -9.39
C GLN A 20 1.03 9.21 -10.18
N ILE A 21 -0.24 8.96 -10.47
CA ILE A 21 -0.68 7.81 -11.26
C ILE A 21 -0.54 8.18 -12.74
N ASP A 22 0.30 7.44 -13.45
CA ASP A 22 0.49 7.58 -14.89
C ASP A 22 -0.36 6.55 -15.65
N ASP A 23 -0.44 5.32 -15.13
CA ASP A 23 -1.19 4.22 -15.74
C ASP A 23 -1.61 3.18 -14.69
N TRP A 24 -2.40 2.19 -15.08
CA TRP A 24 -2.80 1.08 -14.23
C TRP A 24 -3.07 -0.18 -15.05
N ASP A 25 -2.91 -1.34 -14.40
CA ASP A 25 -3.23 -2.64 -14.99
C ASP A 25 -4.09 -3.45 -14.02
N TRP A 26 -4.83 -4.42 -14.55
CA TRP A 26 -5.67 -5.33 -13.80
C TRP A 26 -5.58 -6.73 -14.37
N SER A 27 -5.38 -7.69 -13.48
CA SER A 27 -5.33 -9.10 -13.81
C SER A 27 -6.27 -9.91 -12.94
N TYR A 28 -6.97 -10.85 -13.58
CA TYR A 28 -7.92 -11.76 -12.97
C TYR A 28 -7.60 -13.20 -13.37
N SER A 29 -7.55 -14.08 -12.38
CA SER A 29 -7.38 -15.52 -12.56
C SER A 29 -8.35 -16.26 -11.66
N PHE A 30 -9.04 -17.24 -12.23
CA PHE A 30 -10.01 -18.06 -11.50
C PHE A 30 -9.87 -19.54 -11.89
N GLY A 31 -9.88 -20.42 -10.90
CA GLY A 31 -9.71 -21.84 -11.13
C GLY A 31 -10.03 -22.69 -9.91
N VAL A 32 -9.89 -24.01 -10.05
CA VAL A 32 -9.96 -24.93 -8.91
C VAL A 32 -8.79 -24.64 -7.97
N ASN A 33 -9.07 -24.60 -6.67
CA ASN A 33 -8.01 -24.42 -5.69
C ASN A 33 -7.24 -25.72 -5.49
N GLU A 34 -5.95 -25.71 -5.82
CA GLU A 34 -5.03 -26.84 -5.62
C GLU A 34 -4.16 -26.67 -4.37
N ASP A 35 -4.25 -25.54 -3.65
CA ASP A 35 -3.46 -25.30 -2.43
C ASP A 35 -3.99 -26.12 -1.26
N ARG A 36 -3.17 -27.05 -0.76
CA ARG A 36 -3.46 -27.93 0.37
C ARG A 36 -3.74 -27.20 1.69
N TYR A 37 -3.34 -25.93 1.83
CA TYR A 37 -3.52 -25.13 3.04
C TYR A 37 -4.70 -24.15 2.96
N ASP A 38 -5.15 -23.83 1.75
CA ASP A 38 -6.33 -22.98 1.54
C ASP A 38 -7.57 -23.87 1.41
N LYS A 39 -8.53 -23.70 2.32
CA LYS A 39 -9.74 -24.52 2.37
C LYS A 39 -10.82 -24.08 1.37
N ARG A 40 -10.59 -23.01 0.61
CA ARG A 40 -11.55 -22.52 -0.40
C ARG A 40 -11.64 -23.51 -1.57
N PRO A 41 -12.82 -23.70 -2.18
CA PRO A 41 -12.99 -24.61 -3.32
C PRO A 41 -12.39 -24.06 -4.62
N TYR A 42 -12.31 -22.73 -4.74
CA TYR A 42 -11.80 -22.04 -5.92
C TYR A 42 -10.68 -21.09 -5.52
N SER A 43 -9.68 -20.99 -6.40
CA SER A 43 -8.68 -19.92 -6.36
C SER A 43 -9.25 -18.74 -7.15
N ASP A 44 -9.42 -17.62 -6.46
CA ASP A 44 -9.88 -16.35 -7.02
C ASP A 44 -8.78 -15.32 -6.78
N TYR A 45 -7.96 -15.09 -7.81
CA TYR A 45 -6.86 -14.15 -7.75
C TYR A 45 -7.18 -12.90 -8.55
N ARG A 46 -7.08 -11.78 -7.85
CA ARG A 46 -7.43 -10.45 -8.29
C ARG A 46 -6.27 -9.56 -7.91
N HIS A 47 -5.70 -8.82 -8.85
CA HIS A 47 -4.77 -7.76 -8.47
C HIS A 47 -4.81 -6.60 -9.45
N MET A 48 -4.71 -5.41 -8.86
CA MET A 48 -4.63 -4.14 -9.58
C MET A 48 -3.22 -3.60 -9.40
N VAL A 49 -2.58 -3.18 -10.49
CA VAL A 49 -1.27 -2.54 -10.46
C VAL A 49 -1.46 -1.06 -10.75
N VAL A 50 -0.86 -0.20 -9.92
CA VAL A 50 -0.76 1.23 -10.17
C VAL A 50 0.65 1.54 -10.62
N LEU A 51 0.77 2.18 -11.78
CA LEU A 51 2.03 2.65 -12.35
C LEU A 51 2.13 4.16 -12.22
N GLY A 52 3.33 4.67 -11.96
CA GLY A 52 3.47 6.10 -11.73
C GLY A 52 4.85 6.60 -11.38
N LYS A 53 4.87 7.80 -10.80
CA LYS A 53 6.08 8.50 -10.38
C LYS A 53 5.93 9.09 -8.99
N VAL A 54 7.04 9.12 -8.25
CA VAL A 54 7.08 9.72 -6.92
C VAL A 54 7.04 11.24 -7.03
N LEU A 55 6.13 11.87 -6.29
CA LEU A 55 6.11 13.31 -6.05
C LEU A 55 6.76 13.65 -4.71
N LEU A 56 6.42 12.90 -3.65
CA LEU A 56 7.01 13.02 -2.32
C LEU A 56 7.38 11.65 -1.74
N PRO A 57 8.43 11.57 -0.89
CA PRO A 57 9.38 12.65 -0.57
C PRO A 57 10.30 13.01 -1.75
N THR A 58 10.76 14.26 -1.83
CA THR A 58 11.60 14.76 -2.94
C THR A 58 12.92 14.00 -3.04
N LYS A 59 13.49 13.57 -1.90
CA LYS A 59 14.70 12.73 -1.86
C LYS A 59 14.50 11.39 -2.58
N LEU A 60 13.31 10.80 -2.44
CA LEU A 60 12.95 9.56 -3.13
C LEU A 60 12.67 9.84 -4.61
N LYS A 61 11.92 10.90 -4.93
CA LYS A 61 11.65 11.36 -6.31
C LYS A 61 12.92 11.51 -7.16
N ARG A 62 14.01 12.02 -6.59
CA ARG A 62 15.29 12.19 -7.31
C ARG A 62 15.98 10.87 -7.69
N LYS A 63 15.61 9.76 -7.05
CA LYS A 63 16.24 8.43 -7.22
C LYS A 63 15.32 7.42 -7.89
N ALA A 64 14.01 7.61 -7.76
CA ALA A 64 13.00 6.74 -8.32
C ALA A 64 12.64 7.19 -9.74
N GLU A 65 12.83 6.30 -10.70
CA GLU A 65 12.48 6.49 -12.10
C GLU A 65 11.04 6.03 -12.37
N ALA A 66 10.59 4.98 -11.67
CA ALA A 66 9.27 4.40 -11.84
C ALA A 66 8.69 3.85 -10.52
N VAL A 67 7.37 3.81 -10.46
CA VAL A 67 6.57 3.24 -9.36
C VAL A 67 5.67 2.15 -9.91
N GLU A 68 5.60 1.02 -9.21
CA GLU A 68 4.72 -0.11 -9.49
C GLU A 68 4.16 -0.66 -8.18
N LEU A 69 2.88 -0.41 -7.90
CA LEU A 69 2.24 -0.77 -6.62
C LEU A 69 1.10 -1.74 -6.86
N THR A 70 1.19 -2.92 -6.27
CA THR A 70 0.20 -3.99 -6.42
C THR A 70 -0.80 -3.95 -5.27
N PHE A 71 -2.08 -3.87 -5.59
CA PHE A 71 -3.19 -3.99 -4.67
C PHE A 71 -3.87 -5.34 -4.86
N MET A 72 -3.99 -6.09 -3.76
CA MET A 72 -4.58 -7.43 -3.71
C MET A 72 -5.90 -7.33 -2.95
N PRO A 73 -7.04 -7.34 -3.66
CA PRO A 73 -8.36 -7.41 -3.05
C PRO A 73 -8.49 -8.69 -2.23
N ASP A 74 -8.83 -8.55 -0.96
CA ASP A 74 -8.96 -9.67 -0.03
C ASP A 74 -10.43 -9.87 0.37
N THR A 75 -10.89 -11.12 0.29
CA THR A 75 -12.19 -11.59 0.75
C THR A 75 -12.15 -12.08 2.20
N GLY A 76 -11.06 -11.81 2.93
CA GLY A 76 -10.87 -12.21 4.31
C GLY A 76 -12.10 -11.91 5.19
N PRO A 77 -12.25 -12.62 6.33
CA PRO A 77 -13.42 -12.47 7.20
C PRO A 77 -13.63 -10.98 7.45
N SER A 78 -14.85 -10.52 7.21
CA SER A 78 -15.24 -9.13 7.39
C SER A 78 -14.59 -8.62 8.67
N TYR A 79 -14.08 -7.39 8.66
CA TYR A 79 -13.43 -6.80 9.82
C TYR A 79 -14.31 -6.84 11.11
N SER A 80 -15.61 -7.17 10.99
CA SER A 80 -16.55 -7.47 12.08
C SER A 80 -16.31 -8.80 12.81
N ASP A 81 -15.73 -9.81 12.16
CA ASP A 81 -15.68 -11.20 12.64
C ASP A 81 -14.30 -11.60 13.21
N GLN A 82 -13.35 -10.67 13.17
CA GLN A 82 -12.02 -10.89 13.74
C GLN A 82 -12.07 -10.73 15.26
N LYS A 83 -11.99 -11.86 15.98
CA LYS A 83 -11.58 -11.87 17.40
C LYS A 83 -10.37 -10.94 17.57
N GLU A 84 -10.39 -10.10 18.60
CA GLU A 84 -9.45 -9.00 18.88
C GLU A 84 -7.94 -9.31 18.80
N GLU A 85 -7.55 -10.58 18.66
CA GLU A 85 -6.20 -11.07 18.90
C GLU A 85 -5.16 -10.72 17.81
N ARG A 86 -5.55 -10.25 16.62
CA ARG A 86 -4.56 -9.88 15.57
C ARG A 86 -4.98 -8.66 14.75
N ARG A 87 -4.90 -7.47 15.35
CA ARG A 87 -4.97 -6.22 14.57
C ARG A 87 -3.78 -6.15 13.58
N PRO A 88 -4.02 -5.90 12.28
CA PRO A 88 -2.94 -5.77 11.31
C PRO A 88 -2.05 -4.56 11.63
N LEU A 89 -0.74 -4.71 11.47
CA LEU A 89 0.25 -3.66 11.75
C LEU A 89 0.43 -2.67 10.58
N SER A 90 -0.03 -3.04 9.38
CA SER A 90 0.12 -2.29 8.13
C SER A 90 -0.90 -2.80 7.10
N VAL A 91 -1.29 -1.93 6.17
CA VAL A 91 -2.09 -2.30 4.97
C VAL A 91 -1.22 -2.69 3.78
N GLY A 92 0.10 -2.44 3.88
CA GLY A 92 1.04 -2.80 2.84
C GLY A 92 2.45 -2.33 3.13
N TYR A 93 3.28 -2.34 2.10
CA TYR A 93 4.66 -1.88 2.18
C TYR A 93 5.12 -1.30 0.84
N VAL A 94 6.20 -0.53 0.90
CA VAL A 94 6.99 -0.13 -0.26
C VAL A 94 8.45 -0.55 -0.07
N ASP A 95 9.11 -0.90 -1.16
CA ASP A 95 10.53 -1.25 -1.27
C ASP A 95 11.13 -0.51 -2.48
N VAL A 96 12.38 -0.09 -2.37
CA VAL A 96 13.08 0.66 -3.42
C VAL A 96 14.31 -0.11 -3.86
N ARG A 97 14.35 -0.52 -5.13
CA ARG A 97 15.48 -1.22 -5.73
C ARG A 97 15.70 -0.75 -7.15
N ASP A 98 16.97 -0.50 -7.49
CA ASP A 98 17.40 -0.22 -8.86
C ASP A 98 16.55 0.87 -9.55
N GLY A 99 16.32 1.98 -8.84
CA GLY A 99 15.53 3.11 -9.34
C GLY A 99 14.02 2.87 -9.38
N ARG A 100 13.52 1.71 -8.96
CA ARG A 100 12.08 1.39 -8.95
C ARG A 100 11.53 1.33 -7.55
N VAL A 101 10.36 1.92 -7.35
CA VAL A 101 9.56 1.77 -6.13
C VAL A 101 8.53 0.69 -6.39
N THR A 102 8.60 -0.40 -5.64
CA THR A 102 7.64 -1.51 -5.70
C THR A 102 6.89 -1.61 -4.39
N GLY A 103 5.66 -2.13 -4.41
CA GLY A 103 4.90 -2.29 -3.17
C GLY A 103 3.75 -3.27 -3.31
N GLY A 104 3.34 -3.83 -2.17
CA GLY A 104 2.20 -4.73 -2.07
C GLY A 104 1.24 -4.26 -0.99
N PHE A 105 -0.04 -4.20 -1.33
CA PHE A 105 -1.11 -3.67 -0.49
C PHE A 105 -2.29 -4.63 -0.46
N THR A 106 -2.91 -4.76 0.72
CA THR A 106 -4.23 -5.37 0.85
C THR A 106 -5.30 -4.33 0.53
N MET A 107 -6.31 -4.72 -0.24
CA MET A 107 -7.46 -3.89 -0.57
C MET A 107 -8.75 -4.60 -0.14
N ALA A 108 -9.75 -3.84 0.30
CA ALA A 108 -11.07 -4.40 0.55
C ALA A 108 -11.72 -4.80 -0.78
N ILE A 109 -12.22 -6.03 -0.90
CA ILE A 109 -12.77 -6.58 -2.16
C ILE A 109 -13.91 -5.75 -2.74
N ASP A 110 -14.74 -5.16 -1.88
CA ASP A 110 -15.87 -4.30 -2.22
C ASP A 110 -15.45 -2.92 -2.74
N ALA A 111 -14.26 -2.44 -2.35
CA ALA A 111 -13.70 -1.19 -2.85
C ALA A 111 -13.17 -1.30 -4.29
N LEU A 112 -12.84 -2.51 -4.76
CA LEU A 112 -12.19 -2.73 -6.04
C LEU A 112 -12.98 -2.13 -7.22
N ASP A 113 -14.26 -2.47 -7.35
CA ASP A 113 -15.08 -2.02 -8.49
C ASP A 113 -15.20 -0.49 -8.52
N LEU A 114 -15.37 0.13 -7.35
CA LEU A 114 -15.40 1.59 -7.22
C LEU A 114 -14.06 2.21 -7.66
N VAL A 115 -12.93 1.68 -7.19
CA VAL A 115 -11.60 2.20 -7.54
C VAL A 115 -11.32 2.05 -9.03
N MET A 116 -11.62 0.88 -9.59
CA MET A 116 -11.46 0.59 -11.02
C MET A 116 -12.27 1.55 -11.90
N ARG A 117 -13.53 1.83 -11.55
CA ARG A 117 -14.36 2.81 -12.28
C ARG A 117 -13.75 4.21 -12.27
N MET A 118 -13.19 4.61 -11.13
CA MET A 118 -12.53 5.92 -11.01
C MET A 118 -11.23 6.00 -11.80
N LEU A 119 -10.47 4.91 -11.89
CA LEU A 119 -9.28 4.80 -12.74
C LEU A 119 -9.63 4.79 -14.23
N LEU A 120 -10.64 4.01 -14.64
CA LEU A 120 -11.17 4.00 -16.01
C LEU A 120 -11.65 5.39 -16.46
N ALA A 121 -12.32 6.13 -15.58
CA ALA A 121 -12.75 7.50 -15.84
C ALA A 121 -11.61 8.52 -15.76
N ALA A 122 -10.35 8.07 -15.58
CA ALA A 122 -9.17 8.88 -15.38
C ALA A 122 -9.36 9.96 -14.30
N ARG A 123 -10.10 9.66 -13.23
CA ARG A 123 -10.42 10.59 -12.14
C ARG A 123 -9.39 10.53 -11.03
N PHE A 124 -8.96 9.33 -10.62
CA PHE A 124 -7.84 9.22 -9.70
C PHE A 124 -6.53 9.55 -10.41
N LYS A 125 -5.79 10.49 -9.82
CA LYS A 125 -4.53 11.04 -10.35
C LYS A 125 -3.38 10.85 -9.39
N TYR A 126 -3.68 10.65 -8.11
CA TYR A 126 -2.68 10.53 -7.08
C TYR A 126 -3.01 9.36 -6.16
N LEU A 127 -1.97 8.75 -5.63
CA LEU A 127 -2.04 7.76 -4.58
C LEU A 127 -1.17 8.26 -3.43
N ILE A 128 -1.78 8.44 -2.27
CA ILE A 128 -1.12 8.91 -1.06
C ILE A 128 -0.94 7.73 -0.12
N LEU A 129 0.27 7.53 0.37
CA LEU A 129 0.66 6.44 1.25
C LEU A 129 1.19 7.02 2.56
N ASP A 130 0.50 6.77 3.66
CA ASP A 130 0.89 7.22 4.99
C ASP A 130 1.45 6.03 5.78
N GLY A 131 2.67 6.17 6.28
CA GLY A 131 3.38 5.04 6.87
C GLY A 131 4.61 5.41 7.67
N GLU A 132 5.50 4.45 7.80
CA GLU A 132 6.80 4.61 8.45
C GLU A 132 7.78 5.31 7.49
N ALA A 133 8.69 6.11 8.04
CA ALA A 133 9.81 6.66 7.28
C ALA A 133 10.69 5.53 6.73
N MET A 134 11.15 5.71 5.49
CA MET A 134 11.86 4.67 4.76
C MET A 134 13.19 4.32 5.43
N ARG A 135 13.37 3.05 5.76
CA ARG A 135 14.59 2.52 6.38
C ARG A 135 15.06 1.28 5.62
N TYR A 136 16.35 1.23 5.30
CA TYR A 136 16.93 0.15 4.49
C TYR A 136 16.12 -0.09 3.20
N ARG A 137 15.71 1.02 2.55
CA ARG A 137 14.92 1.04 1.30
C ARG A 137 13.48 0.55 1.44
N LYS A 138 13.01 0.23 2.65
CA LYS A 138 11.66 -0.27 2.90
C LYS A 138 10.87 0.64 3.82
N ALA A 139 9.57 0.70 3.64
CA ALA A 139 8.64 1.32 4.58
C ALA A 139 7.36 0.51 4.68
N ARG A 140 6.82 0.41 5.90
CA ARG A 140 5.47 -0.14 6.12
C ARG A 140 4.45 0.97 5.93
N ILE A 141 3.40 0.68 5.20
CA ILE A 141 2.30 1.62 4.95
C ILE A 141 1.12 1.24 5.82
N ARG A 142 0.57 2.23 6.52
CA ARG A 142 -0.57 2.05 7.43
C ARG A 142 -1.89 2.49 6.81
N HIS A 143 -1.84 3.48 5.94
CA HIS A 143 -3.00 3.93 5.19
C HIS A 143 -2.60 4.24 3.76
N TYR A 144 -3.52 4.02 2.83
CA TYR A 144 -3.42 4.56 1.48
C TYR A 144 -4.74 5.22 1.10
N ARG A 145 -4.70 6.19 0.20
CA ARG A 145 -5.89 6.79 -0.40
C ARG A 145 -5.65 7.18 -1.85
N PHE A 146 -6.66 6.96 -2.67
CA PHE A 146 -6.69 7.42 -4.05
C PHE A 146 -7.32 8.81 -4.08
N GLU A 147 -6.68 9.73 -4.77
CA GLU A 147 -7.06 11.14 -4.78
C GLU A 147 -7.17 11.68 -6.21
N THR A 148 -8.13 12.58 -6.41
CA THR A 148 -8.33 13.25 -7.70
C THR A 148 -7.46 14.49 -7.86
N LYS A 149 -7.09 15.11 -6.73
CA LYS A 149 -6.27 16.31 -6.63
C LYS A 149 -5.40 16.21 -5.38
N VAL A 150 -4.23 16.84 -5.41
CA VAL A 150 -3.36 16.96 -4.24
C VAL A 150 -2.72 18.34 -4.23
N ASN A 151 -2.65 18.95 -3.04
CA ASN A 151 -1.84 20.14 -2.80
C ASN A 151 -0.56 19.70 -2.07
N LEU A 152 0.58 19.74 -2.76
CA LEU A 152 1.84 19.22 -2.20
C LEU A 152 2.34 20.05 -1.01
N GLU A 153 1.93 21.32 -0.88
CA GLU A 153 2.34 22.21 0.22
C GLU A 153 1.75 21.80 1.57
N GLU A 154 0.69 20.97 1.57
CA GLU A 154 0.05 20.46 2.78
C GLU A 154 0.79 19.25 3.40
N TYR A 155 1.81 18.73 2.72
CA TYR A 155 2.52 17.51 3.12
C TYR A 155 3.97 17.80 3.49
N PRO A 156 4.48 17.22 4.59
CA PRO A 156 5.88 17.35 4.95
C PRO A 156 6.78 16.63 3.93
N ASP A 157 7.87 17.28 3.54
CA ASP A 157 8.90 16.71 2.67
C ASP A 157 10.11 16.27 3.51
N ASP A 158 10.07 15.01 3.96
CA ASP A 158 11.08 14.41 4.86
C ASP A 158 12.40 14.00 4.17
#